data_AF-A0A8H7SQW4-F1
#
_entry.id   AF-A0A8H7SQW4-F1
#
_cell.length_a   1.000
_cell.length_b   1.000
_cell.length_c   1.000
_cell.angle_alpha   90.00
_cell.angle_beta   90.00
_cell.angle_gamma   90.00
#
_symmetry.space_group_name_H-M   'P 1'
#
loop_
_entity.id
_entity.type
_entity.pdbx_description
1 polymer ?
#
loop_
_entity_poly.entity_id
_entity_poly.type
_entity_poly.pdbx_seq_one_letter_code
_entity_poly.pdbx_strand_id
1 'polypeptide(L)'
;MLSRSIKKVLKINPVLIRTNSVRSFHHSARLLDKNATQLKQNVGPFDKLAQGFNAIKTTILNAPPLQNLTSPAIETIPFTGKAESWDEAVKEAQSLVSSADQERIFDPVKLIGKDLWELKGNITSLLGSGHPFVNTIGKHYLQGDTNRIRPLLVLLIAKATCVAEKKTTNQLLLDNGNDGDVTEITTVDNPILPTQRRLAEISEMIYTSTLLHYDIIDNNTEVVNPGFGNKLAVLAGDFLLARASLALAQLRKAECIELIATCIADIVEGEFMQLQNPREKNPDKKKAFDYYMEKAYMKSGSLIAQSCKASAVLGGCSRDVIQFTYEYGKHLGIAFQLFDDIRAFSASAADINKKTASTWINAPVLLAWEEFPELGPLVERGFAEEGDIEKARVLVYKSSGLKKTLDLANQHVELAVESIDKLPSSEAKSALIQLAKNLPTRKD
;
A
#
# COMPACT_ATOMS: atom_id res chain seq x y z
N MET A 1 -21.92 24.05 51.09
CA MET A 1 -21.21 23.58 52.30
C MET A 1 -20.42 22.35 51.88
N LEU A 2 -19.10 22.26 51.90
CA LEU A 2 -18.05 22.79 52.78
C LEU A 2 -16.76 22.89 51.93
N SER A 3 -16.09 24.04 51.90
CA SER A 3 -15.00 24.42 52.82
C SER A 3 -13.79 23.48 52.67
N ARG A 4 -12.74 23.91 51.96
CA ARG A 4 -11.58 24.61 52.57
C ARG A 4 -11.08 23.92 53.84
N SER A 5 -10.01 23.14 53.68
CA SER A 5 -8.87 22.91 54.59
C SER A 5 -8.06 21.82 53.87
N ILE A 6 -6.79 21.97 53.53
CA ILE A 6 -5.66 22.17 54.43
C ILE A 6 -4.54 22.84 53.62
N LYS A 7 -4.11 24.02 54.08
CA LYS A 7 -2.81 24.62 53.73
C LYS A 7 -1.90 24.49 54.95
N LYS A 8 -0.62 24.21 54.65
CA LYS A 8 0.59 24.24 55.50
C LYS A 8 0.84 23.01 56.36
N VAL A 9 1.91 22.27 56.01
CA VAL A 9 3.16 22.21 56.79
C VAL A 9 4.35 21.92 55.83
N LEU A 10 5.27 22.92 55.77
CA LEU A 10 6.74 22.90 55.60
C LEU A 10 7.41 22.22 54.36
N LYS A 11 8.02 23.01 53.46
CA LYS A 11 9.47 23.34 53.33
C LYS A 11 10.33 22.10 52.97
N ILE A 12 11.01 22.07 51.81
CA ILE A 12 12.41 22.52 51.63
C ILE A 12 12.77 22.70 50.13
N ASN A 13 13.43 23.83 49.84
CA ASN A 13 14.30 24.30 48.75
C ASN A 13 14.15 23.92 47.24
N PRO A 14 14.45 24.88 46.32
CA PRO A 14 14.12 24.81 44.91
C PRO A 14 15.33 24.47 44.02
N VAL A 15 15.18 23.48 43.12
CA VAL A 15 16.04 23.37 41.94
C VAL A 15 15.25 23.93 40.76
N LEU A 16 15.82 24.97 40.14
CA LEU A 16 15.27 25.74 39.04
C LEU A 16 14.84 24.84 37.86
N ILE A 17 13.55 24.84 37.57
CA ILE A 17 13.04 24.57 36.22
C ILE A 17 13.02 25.93 35.49
N ARG A 18 13.91 26.11 34.52
CA ARG A 18 13.79 27.15 33.50
C ARG A 18 13.91 26.52 32.11
N THR A 19 12.83 26.71 31.37
CA THR A 19 12.66 26.64 29.92
C THR A 19 13.85 27.22 29.13
N ASN A 20 14.31 26.51 28.10
CA ASN A 20 15.01 27.01 26.92
C ASN A 20 14.65 26.04 25.77
N SER A 21 13.74 26.40 24.87
CA SER A 21 14.02 27.09 23.59
C SER A 21 15.08 26.37 22.75
N VAL A 22 14.60 25.69 21.70
CA VAL A 22 15.38 25.02 20.67
C VAL A 22 16.14 26.07 19.84
N ARG A 23 17.37 26.37 20.24
CA ARG A 23 18.36 27.12 19.45
C ARG A 23 19.76 26.68 19.85
N SER A 24 20.26 25.60 19.26
CA SER A 24 21.71 25.35 19.12
C SER A 24 22.00 24.06 18.32
N PHE A 25 21.93 24.12 17.00
CA PHE A 25 22.73 23.25 16.11
C PHE A 25 23.16 24.05 14.87
N HIS A 26 23.84 25.16 15.11
CA HIS A 26 24.64 25.88 14.11
C HIS A 26 25.95 26.32 14.78
N HIS A 27 26.89 25.38 14.95
CA HIS A 27 28.31 25.72 15.08
C HIS A 27 29.24 24.51 14.93
N SER A 28 29.24 23.88 13.74
CA SER A 28 30.32 22.97 13.32
C SER A 28 30.61 23.10 11.82
N ALA A 29 30.72 24.32 11.31
CA ALA A 29 31.14 24.56 9.92
C ALA A 29 31.85 25.91 9.79
N ARG A 30 33.06 26.00 10.32
CA ARG A 30 34.06 27.00 9.91
C ARG A 30 35.40 26.60 10.50
N LEU A 31 36.16 25.84 9.71
CA LEU A 31 37.62 25.83 9.62
C LEU A 31 37.98 24.64 8.72
N LEU A 32 38.19 24.95 7.44
CA LEU A 32 39.12 24.31 6.49
C LEU A 32 38.64 24.61 5.08
N ASP A 33 38.78 25.88 4.69
CA ASP A 33 38.93 26.26 3.29
C ASP A 33 40.42 26.39 3.04
N LYS A 34 40.99 25.40 2.35
CA LYS A 34 42.30 25.40 1.67
C LYS A 34 42.46 24.06 0.95
N ASN A 35 41.81 23.95 -0.20
CA ASN A 35 42.29 23.24 -1.40
C ASN A 35 41.17 23.23 -2.45
N ALA A 36 40.99 24.36 -3.13
CA ALA A 36 40.24 24.43 -4.37
C ALA A 36 41.11 23.86 -5.50
N THR A 37 40.81 22.65 -5.98
CA THR A 37 40.83 22.25 -7.41
C THR A 37 40.48 20.76 -7.58
N GLN A 38 39.18 20.46 -7.68
CA GLN A 38 38.63 19.38 -8.51
C GLN A 38 37.09 19.48 -8.46
N LEU A 39 36.50 20.24 -9.36
CA LEU A 39 35.06 20.24 -9.61
C LEU A 39 34.69 18.92 -10.31
N LYS A 40 34.31 17.89 -9.54
CA LYS A 40 33.42 16.83 -10.05
C LYS A 40 32.00 17.32 -9.86
N GLN A 41 31.29 17.52 -10.96
CA GLN A 41 29.85 17.75 -10.97
C GLN A 41 29.16 16.56 -10.27
N ASN A 42 28.53 16.82 -9.11
CA ASN A 42 27.63 15.87 -8.48
C ASN A 42 26.33 15.85 -9.29
N VAL A 43 26.21 14.84 -10.14
CA VAL A 43 25.01 14.57 -10.95
C VAL A 43 23.96 13.94 -10.03
N GLY A 44 22.80 14.59 -9.90
CA GLY A 44 21.72 14.16 -9.00
C GLY A 44 21.09 12.83 -9.45
N PRO A 45 20.32 12.14 -8.58
CA PRO A 45 19.71 10.84 -8.90
C PRO A 45 18.78 10.89 -10.12
N PHE A 46 18.17 12.03 -10.41
CA PHE A 46 17.31 12.22 -11.59
C PHE A 46 18.08 12.50 -12.89
N ASP A 47 19.29 13.05 -12.83
CA ASP A 47 20.13 13.24 -14.02
C ASP A 47 20.76 11.92 -14.51
N LYS A 48 20.97 10.96 -13.59
CA LYS A 48 21.37 9.59 -13.93
C LYS A 48 20.27 8.83 -14.67
N LEU A 49 19.00 9.10 -14.34
CA LEU A 49 17.84 8.59 -15.06
C LEU A 49 17.80 9.14 -16.50
N ALA A 50 18.01 10.44 -16.69
CA ALA A 50 18.03 11.05 -18.02
C ALA A 50 19.17 10.50 -18.91
N GLN A 51 20.34 10.20 -18.33
CA GLN A 51 21.44 9.54 -19.06
C GLN A 51 21.11 8.09 -19.44
N GLY A 52 20.36 7.36 -18.59
CA GLY A 52 19.87 6.02 -18.89
C GLY A 52 18.90 5.98 -20.07
N PHE A 53 17.96 6.93 -20.14
CA PHE A 53 17.01 7.04 -21.27
C PHE A 53 17.71 7.33 -22.61
N ASN A 54 18.73 8.19 -22.60
CA ASN A 54 19.49 8.49 -23.82
C ASN A 54 20.35 7.30 -24.29
N ALA A 55 20.94 6.55 -23.36
CA ALA A 55 21.70 5.33 -23.68
C ALA A 55 20.82 4.22 -24.28
N ILE A 56 19.60 4.05 -23.76
CA ILE A 56 18.61 3.08 -24.29
C ILE A 56 18.14 3.50 -25.68
N LYS A 57 17.89 4.79 -25.90
CA LYS A 57 17.48 5.32 -27.21
C LYS A 57 18.55 5.10 -28.29
N THR A 58 19.84 5.28 -27.96
CA THR A 58 20.95 5.02 -28.89
C THR A 58 21.18 3.53 -29.17
N THR A 59 20.90 2.65 -28.21
CA THR A 59 21.04 1.19 -28.39
C THR A 59 19.93 0.62 -29.25
N ILE A 60 18.70 1.13 -29.12
CA ILE A 60 17.55 0.72 -29.94
C ILE A 60 17.66 1.21 -31.39
N LEU A 61 18.21 2.41 -31.61
CA LEU A 61 18.36 2.98 -32.95
C LEU A 61 19.51 2.38 -33.77
N ASN A 62 20.48 1.71 -33.12
CA ASN A 62 21.68 1.16 -33.77
C ASN A 62 21.74 -0.39 -33.77
N ALA A 63 20.71 -1.08 -33.28
CA ALA A 63 20.68 -2.54 -33.30
C ALA A 63 20.43 -3.07 -34.74
N PRO A 64 21.27 -3.98 -35.28
CA PRO A 64 21.04 -4.57 -36.60
C PRO A 64 19.76 -5.42 -36.60
N PRO A 65 19.05 -5.52 -37.74
CA PRO A 65 17.81 -6.28 -37.81
C PRO A 65 18.11 -7.77 -37.61
N LEU A 66 17.54 -8.34 -36.55
CA LEU A 66 17.60 -9.78 -36.27
C LEU A 66 16.72 -10.52 -37.28
N GLN A 67 17.31 -10.92 -38.41
CA GLN A 67 16.78 -11.99 -39.25
C GLN A 67 17.52 -13.28 -38.96
N ASN A 68 16.70 -14.30 -38.66
CA ASN A 68 16.99 -15.73 -38.63
C ASN A 68 17.96 -16.21 -37.56
N LEU A 69 17.43 -16.92 -36.54
CA LEU A 69 17.82 -18.31 -36.28
C LEU A 69 16.88 -18.97 -35.24
N THR A 70 16.39 -20.14 -35.67
CA THR A 70 15.72 -21.23 -34.92
C THR A 70 14.36 -20.93 -34.27
N SER A 71 13.30 -21.07 -35.06
CA SER A 71 11.96 -21.38 -34.57
C SER A 71 11.98 -22.77 -33.92
N PRO A 72 11.55 -22.95 -32.65
CA PRO A 72 11.17 -24.26 -32.18
C PRO A 72 10.01 -24.77 -33.04
N ALA A 73 9.98 -26.06 -33.34
CA ALA A 73 8.88 -26.70 -34.04
C ALA A 73 7.62 -26.65 -33.17
N ILE A 74 6.87 -25.55 -33.27
CA ILE A 74 5.50 -25.48 -32.79
C ILE A 74 4.69 -26.30 -33.77
N GLU A 75 4.09 -27.40 -33.32
CA GLU A 75 2.97 -28.00 -34.03
C GLU A 75 1.88 -26.94 -34.12
N THR A 76 1.86 -26.18 -35.21
CA THR A 76 0.78 -25.25 -35.50
C THR A 76 -0.47 -26.08 -35.73
N ILE A 77 -1.37 -26.13 -34.76
CA ILE A 77 -2.74 -26.58 -35.00
C ILE A 77 -3.32 -25.58 -36.02
N PRO A 78 -3.62 -25.98 -37.26
CA PRO A 78 -4.04 -25.02 -38.28
C PRO A 78 -5.44 -24.50 -37.93
N PHE A 79 -5.61 -23.17 -37.92
CA PHE A 79 -6.95 -22.56 -37.97
C PHE A 79 -7.62 -23.02 -39.26
N THR A 80 -8.66 -23.84 -39.14
CA THR A 80 -9.27 -24.50 -40.27
C THR A 80 -10.24 -23.58 -41.01
N GLY A 81 -10.77 -22.55 -40.33
CA GLY A 81 -11.70 -21.57 -40.90
C GLY A 81 -13.02 -22.18 -41.38
N LYS A 82 -13.35 -23.39 -40.92
CA LYS A 82 -14.50 -24.19 -41.35
C LYS A 82 -15.65 -24.23 -40.34
N ALA A 83 -15.61 -23.41 -39.28
CA ALA A 83 -16.68 -23.35 -38.29
C ALA A 83 -18.01 -22.98 -38.95
N GLU A 84 -19.01 -23.87 -38.87
CA GLU A 84 -20.34 -23.65 -39.44
C GLU A 84 -21.26 -22.87 -38.49
N SER A 85 -20.82 -22.65 -37.25
CA SER A 85 -21.53 -21.90 -36.22
C SER A 85 -20.62 -20.94 -35.44
N TRP A 86 -21.20 -19.87 -34.90
CA TRP A 86 -20.49 -18.90 -34.06
C TRP A 86 -19.87 -19.54 -32.82
N ASP A 87 -20.55 -20.50 -32.20
CA ASP A 87 -20.04 -21.19 -31.02
C ASP A 87 -18.81 -22.05 -31.33
N GLU A 88 -18.76 -22.68 -32.50
CA GLU A 88 -17.57 -23.42 -32.96
C GLU A 88 -16.41 -22.49 -33.31
N ALA A 89 -16.69 -21.36 -33.97
CA ALA A 89 -15.67 -20.36 -34.29
C ALA A 89 -15.04 -19.77 -33.01
N VAL A 90 -15.87 -19.50 -31.99
CA VAL A 90 -15.40 -19.04 -30.68
C VAL A 90 -14.59 -20.12 -29.96
N LYS A 91 -14.99 -21.39 -30.05
CA LYS A 91 -14.25 -22.52 -29.47
C LYS A 91 -12.89 -22.74 -30.13
N GLU A 92 -12.82 -22.62 -31.46
CA GLU A 92 -11.57 -22.75 -32.23
C GLU A 92 -10.64 -21.56 -31.97
N ALA A 93 -11.18 -20.34 -31.90
CA ALA A 93 -10.42 -19.17 -31.47
C ALA A 93 -9.93 -19.29 -30.03
N GLN A 94 -10.75 -19.81 -29.11
CA GLN A 94 -10.35 -20.08 -27.73
C GLN A 94 -9.25 -21.14 -27.67
N SER A 95 -9.32 -22.22 -28.44
CA SER A 95 -8.29 -23.27 -28.40
C SER A 95 -6.93 -22.79 -28.94
N LEU A 96 -6.93 -21.88 -29.91
CA LEU A 96 -5.72 -21.24 -30.44
C LEU A 96 -5.09 -20.25 -29.45
N VAL A 97 -5.91 -19.53 -28.68
CA VAL A 97 -5.42 -18.66 -27.59
C VAL A 97 -4.98 -19.47 -26.37
N SER A 98 -5.55 -20.66 -26.16
CA SER A 98 -5.34 -21.47 -24.95
C SER A 98 -4.13 -22.41 -24.99
N SER A 99 -3.42 -22.56 -26.13
CA SER A 99 -2.48 -23.68 -26.35
C SER A 99 -0.99 -23.34 -26.40
N ALA A 100 -0.53 -22.16 -25.96
CA ALA A 100 0.94 -21.91 -25.86
C ALA A 100 1.43 -21.22 -24.57
N ASP A 101 0.60 -20.42 -23.88
CA ASP A 101 1.02 -19.67 -22.67
C ASP A 101 -0.04 -19.71 -21.55
N GLN A 102 -0.48 -20.90 -21.14
CA GLN A 102 -1.05 -21.01 -19.80
C GLN A 102 0.11 -20.85 -18.78
N GLU A 103 0.46 -19.61 -18.45
CA GLU A 103 0.90 -19.28 -17.09
C GLU A 103 -0.11 -20.01 -16.17
N ARG A 104 0.31 -21.09 -15.51
CA ARG A 104 -0.56 -21.86 -14.60
C ARG A 104 -1.34 -20.86 -13.75
N ILE A 105 -2.65 -20.75 -13.93
CA ILE A 105 -3.47 -19.83 -13.13
C ILE A 105 -3.47 -20.39 -11.71
N PHE A 106 -2.71 -19.75 -10.82
CA PHE A 106 -2.63 -20.11 -9.42
C PHE A 106 -3.65 -19.27 -8.69
N ASP A 107 -4.73 -19.90 -8.24
CA ASP A 107 -5.69 -19.23 -7.37
C ASP A 107 -4.99 -18.84 -6.06
N PRO A 108 -4.74 -17.53 -5.82
CA PRO A 108 -3.99 -17.07 -4.66
C PRO A 108 -4.71 -17.41 -3.35
N VAL A 109 -6.05 -17.44 -3.36
CA VAL A 109 -6.88 -17.76 -2.20
C VAL A 109 -6.78 -19.25 -1.89
N LYS A 110 -6.85 -20.11 -2.90
CA LYS A 110 -6.71 -21.56 -2.73
C LYS A 110 -5.34 -21.94 -2.14
N LEU A 111 -4.27 -21.24 -2.55
CA LEU A 111 -2.90 -21.54 -2.13
C LEU A 111 -2.66 -21.35 -0.62
N ILE A 112 -3.42 -20.46 0.02
CA ILE A 112 -3.34 -20.14 1.45
C ILE A 112 -4.70 -20.27 2.16
N GLY A 113 -5.64 -21.02 1.57
CA GLY A 113 -7.03 -21.05 2.02
C GLY A 113 -7.21 -21.51 3.47
N LYS A 114 -6.36 -22.46 3.90
CA LYS A 114 -6.31 -22.92 5.29
C LYS A 114 -5.89 -21.79 6.24
N ASP A 115 -4.81 -21.07 5.93
CA ASP A 115 -4.30 -19.98 6.75
C ASP A 115 -5.28 -18.80 6.82
N LEU A 116 -5.95 -18.47 5.71
CA LEU A 116 -7.01 -17.46 5.67
C LEU A 116 -8.25 -17.86 6.48
N TRP A 117 -8.62 -19.14 6.45
CA TRP A 117 -9.72 -19.66 7.25
C TRP A 117 -9.42 -19.56 8.75
N GLU A 118 -8.22 -19.97 9.16
CA GLU A 118 -7.77 -19.88 10.55
C GLU A 118 -7.69 -18.43 11.03
N LEU A 119 -7.25 -17.49 10.18
CA LEU A 119 -7.16 -16.06 10.48
C LEU A 119 -8.49 -15.47 10.97
N LYS A 120 -9.63 -15.89 10.41
CA LYS A 120 -10.95 -15.43 10.86
C LYS A 120 -11.24 -15.84 12.31
N GLY A 121 -10.92 -17.10 12.65
CA GLY A 121 -11.07 -17.61 14.02
C GLY A 121 -10.12 -16.91 14.98
N ASN A 122 -8.87 -16.70 14.57
CA ASN A 122 -7.84 -16.05 15.39
C ASN A 122 -8.15 -14.59 15.67
N ILE A 123 -8.57 -13.80 14.67
CA ILE A 123 -8.99 -12.41 14.89
C ILE A 123 -10.18 -12.38 15.84
N THR A 124 -11.17 -13.26 15.68
CA THR A 124 -12.32 -13.32 16.60
C THR A 124 -11.89 -13.60 18.03
N SER A 125 -10.92 -14.50 18.23
CA SER A 125 -10.31 -14.79 19.54
C SER A 125 -9.54 -13.58 20.09
N LEU A 126 -8.75 -12.91 19.25
CA LEU A 126 -8.04 -11.67 19.61
C LEU A 126 -8.99 -10.55 20.00
N LEU A 127 -10.17 -10.47 19.40
CA LEU A 127 -11.19 -9.47 19.74
C LEU A 127 -12.10 -9.90 20.88
N GLY A 128 -12.00 -11.14 21.33
CA GLY A 128 -12.75 -11.67 22.47
C GLY A 128 -12.59 -10.75 23.66
N SER A 129 -13.64 -9.98 23.92
CA SER A 129 -13.72 -9.09 25.07
C SER A 129 -14.82 -9.59 26.00
N GLY A 130 -14.68 -9.34 27.30
CA GLY A 130 -15.75 -9.55 28.27
C GLY A 130 -16.96 -8.62 28.04
N HIS A 131 -16.89 -7.69 27.08
CA HIS A 131 -17.90 -6.68 26.83
C HIS A 131 -18.70 -6.98 25.54
N PRO A 132 -20.01 -7.26 25.61
CA PRO A 132 -20.83 -7.69 24.46
C PRO A 132 -20.75 -6.77 23.23
N PHE A 133 -20.64 -5.46 23.47
CA PHE A 133 -20.63 -4.43 22.41
C PHE A 133 -19.44 -4.54 21.44
N VAL A 134 -18.23 -4.73 21.98
CA VAL A 134 -17.00 -4.82 21.20
C VAL A 134 -17.01 -6.09 20.35
N ASN A 135 -17.58 -7.17 20.88
CA ASN A 135 -17.78 -8.41 20.14
C ASN A 135 -18.75 -8.21 18.96
N THR A 136 -19.77 -7.37 19.08
CA THR A 136 -20.69 -7.05 17.99
C THR A 136 -20.00 -6.28 16.87
N ILE A 137 -19.17 -5.28 17.20
CA ILE A 137 -18.46 -4.50 16.17
C ILE A 137 -17.41 -5.34 15.46
N GLY A 138 -16.63 -6.10 16.22
CA GLY A 138 -15.67 -7.05 15.66
C GLY A 138 -16.36 -8.01 14.70
N LYS A 139 -17.54 -8.54 15.06
CA LYS A 139 -18.33 -9.39 14.16
C LYS A 139 -18.80 -8.64 12.92
N HIS A 140 -19.38 -7.44 13.06
CA HIS A 140 -19.95 -6.73 11.92
C HIS A 140 -18.91 -6.39 10.84
N TYR A 141 -17.75 -5.85 11.24
CA TYR A 141 -16.74 -5.38 10.29
C TYR A 141 -15.76 -6.48 9.84
N LEU A 142 -15.60 -7.56 10.61
CA LEU A 142 -14.71 -8.68 10.25
C LEU A 142 -15.46 -9.93 9.78
N GLN A 143 -16.80 -9.94 9.76
CA GLN A 143 -17.57 -11.02 9.12
C GLN A 143 -18.06 -10.65 7.72
N GLY A 144 -17.93 -9.39 7.29
CA GLY A 144 -18.17 -9.01 5.90
C GLY A 144 -17.26 -9.79 4.95
N ASP A 145 -17.80 -10.14 3.78
CA ASP A 145 -17.09 -10.85 2.70
C ASP A 145 -16.10 -9.93 1.93
N THR A 146 -15.54 -8.93 2.60
CA THR A 146 -14.59 -8.01 1.97
C THR A 146 -13.33 -8.78 1.57
N ASN A 147 -12.88 -8.57 0.33
CA ASN A 147 -11.62 -9.10 -0.20
C ASN A 147 -10.43 -8.76 0.72
N ARG A 148 -10.00 -9.71 1.57
CA ARG A 148 -8.94 -9.57 2.57
C ARG A 148 -7.54 -9.60 1.95
N ILE A 149 -7.29 -8.65 1.08
CA ILE A 149 -6.06 -8.61 0.28
C ILE A 149 -4.83 -8.39 1.16
N ARG A 150 -4.93 -7.62 2.23
CA ARG A 150 -3.79 -7.36 3.14
C ARG A 150 -3.29 -8.64 3.81
N PRO A 151 -4.13 -9.42 4.51
CA PRO A 151 -3.75 -10.76 4.99
C PRO A 151 -3.25 -11.69 3.91
N LEU A 152 -3.92 -11.73 2.76
CA LEU A 152 -3.54 -12.58 1.63
C LEU A 152 -2.12 -12.27 1.16
N LEU A 153 -1.77 -10.99 1.02
CA LEU A 153 -0.43 -10.55 0.62
C LEU A 153 0.62 -10.93 1.67
N VAL A 154 0.36 -10.72 2.96
CA VAL A 154 1.31 -11.09 4.03
C VAL A 154 1.62 -12.57 4.01
N LEU A 155 0.59 -13.41 3.86
CA LEU A 155 0.70 -14.87 3.84
C LEU A 155 1.34 -15.40 2.55
N LEU A 156 1.03 -14.81 1.39
CA LEU A 156 1.70 -15.15 0.13
C LEU A 156 3.17 -14.76 0.14
N ILE A 157 3.52 -13.60 0.68
CA ILE A 157 4.91 -13.18 0.85
C ILE A 157 5.65 -14.12 1.80
N ALA A 158 5.03 -14.52 2.91
CA ALA A 158 5.61 -15.50 3.82
C ALA A 158 5.94 -16.82 3.09
N LYS A 159 4.98 -17.34 2.31
CA LYS A 159 5.14 -18.58 1.54
C LYS A 159 6.18 -18.45 0.43
N ALA A 160 6.19 -17.33 -0.31
CA ALA A 160 7.16 -17.06 -1.38
C ALA A 160 8.60 -16.88 -0.86
N THR A 161 8.76 -16.31 0.33
CA THR A 161 10.06 -16.04 0.94
C THR A 161 10.58 -17.19 1.81
N CYS A 162 9.78 -18.25 2.01
CA CYS A 162 10.19 -19.44 2.77
C CYS A 162 11.49 -20.04 2.22
N VAL A 163 11.62 -20.13 0.89
CA VAL A 163 12.79 -20.69 0.19
C VAL A 163 13.82 -19.63 -0.26
N ALA A 164 13.60 -18.37 0.10
CA ALA A 164 14.49 -17.27 -0.27
C ALA A 164 15.73 -17.21 0.63
N GLU A 165 16.75 -16.48 0.16
CA GLU A 165 17.99 -16.26 0.89
C GLU A 165 17.73 -15.67 2.28
N LYS A 166 18.38 -16.22 3.31
CA LYS A 166 18.25 -15.83 4.71
C LYS A 166 19.46 -15.02 5.17
N LYS A 167 19.30 -14.21 6.23
CA LYS A 167 20.42 -13.50 6.86
C LYS A 167 21.50 -14.50 7.27
N THR A 168 22.76 -14.15 7.01
CA THR A 168 23.91 -14.98 7.42
C THR A 168 24.06 -14.99 8.94
N THR A 169 24.71 -16.02 9.49
CA THR A 169 24.96 -16.14 10.94
C THR A 169 25.60 -14.89 11.54
N ASN A 170 26.53 -14.25 10.82
CA ASN A 170 27.17 -13.01 11.26
C ASN A 170 26.20 -11.81 11.31
N GLN A 171 25.23 -11.74 10.39
CA GLN A 171 24.18 -10.71 10.42
C GLN A 171 23.18 -10.94 11.55
N LEU A 172 22.84 -12.20 11.84
CA LEU A 172 21.97 -12.56 12.96
C LEU A 172 22.60 -12.22 14.32
N LEU A 173 23.92 -12.41 14.47
CA LEU A 173 24.66 -12.08 15.69
C LEU A 173 24.79 -10.56 15.93
N LEU A 174 24.76 -9.75 14.87
CA LEU A 174 24.77 -8.29 14.99
C LEU A 174 23.38 -7.72 15.32
N ASP A 175 22.32 -8.36 14.85
CA ASP A 175 20.93 -7.97 15.13
C ASP A 175 20.43 -8.45 16.51
N ASN A 176 20.98 -9.56 17.02
CA ASN A 176 20.56 -10.16 18.29
C ASN A 176 21.42 -9.69 19.46
N GLY A 177 21.05 -8.56 20.05
CA GLY A 177 21.31 -8.31 21.47
C GLY A 177 20.46 -9.24 22.34
N ASN A 178 20.96 -10.45 22.60
CA ASN A 178 20.55 -11.32 23.72
C ASN A 178 19.12 -11.90 23.82
N ASP A 179 18.29 -11.90 22.77
CA ASP A 179 17.03 -12.67 22.79
C ASP A 179 17.21 -14.02 22.10
N GLY A 180 17.38 -15.07 22.92
CA GLY A 180 17.46 -16.47 22.52
C GLY A 180 16.09 -17.06 22.21
N ASP A 181 15.44 -16.60 21.15
CA ASP A 181 14.19 -17.21 20.68
C ASP A 181 14.43 -18.11 19.48
N VAL A 182 13.88 -19.31 19.59
CA VAL A 182 14.13 -20.47 18.75
C VAL A 182 13.58 -20.19 17.35
N THR A 183 14.44 -20.25 16.34
CA THR A 183 14.00 -20.37 14.94
C THR A 183 13.18 -21.67 14.82
N GLU A 184 11.86 -21.58 14.90
CA GLU A 184 10.97 -22.64 14.42
C GLU A 184 11.31 -22.85 12.94
N ILE A 185 11.97 -23.98 12.67
CA ILE A 185 12.42 -24.35 11.33
C ILE A 185 11.16 -24.60 10.50
N THR A 186 10.88 -23.72 9.54
CA THR A 186 9.86 -23.94 8.51
C THR A 186 10.18 -25.24 7.78
N THR A 187 9.32 -26.25 7.91
CA THR A 187 9.39 -27.46 7.08
C THR A 187 8.71 -27.20 5.74
N VAL A 188 9.02 -28.00 4.72
CA VAL A 188 8.35 -27.95 3.40
C VAL A 188 6.82 -28.04 3.54
N ASP A 189 6.34 -28.69 4.60
CA ASP A 189 4.92 -28.89 4.91
C ASP A 189 4.25 -27.70 5.62
N ASN A 190 5.02 -26.77 6.22
CA ASN A 190 4.48 -25.58 6.89
C ASN A 190 5.34 -24.33 6.59
N PRO A 191 5.16 -23.72 5.41
CA PRO A 191 6.04 -22.65 4.93
C PRO A 191 5.79 -21.28 5.56
N ILE A 192 4.78 -21.13 6.41
CA ILE A 192 4.39 -19.85 7.02
C ILE A 192 4.61 -19.94 8.55
N LEU A 193 5.30 -18.96 9.12
CA LEU A 193 5.56 -18.88 10.56
C LEU A 193 4.33 -18.41 11.35
N PRO A 194 4.13 -18.84 12.60
CA PRO A 194 3.07 -18.31 13.47
C PRO A 194 3.12 -16.78 13.62
N THR A 195 4.32 -16.21 13.69
CA THR A 195 4.52 -14.75 13.75
C THR A 195 4.06 -14.05 12.48
N GLN A 196 4.25 -14.65 11.30
CA GLN A 196 3.76 -14.12 10.01
C GLN A 196 2.23 -14.21 9.91
N ARG A 197 1.62 -15.29 10.43
CA ARG A 197 0.14 -15.36 10.55
C ARG A 197 -0.40 -14.28 11.47
N ARG A 198 0.25 -14.09 12.63
CA ARG A 198 -0.09 -13.02 13.57
C ARG A 198 0.05 -11.64 12.94
N LEU A 199 1.07 -11.42 12.12
CA LEU A 199 1.23 -10.17 11.36
C LEU A 199 0.07 -9.95 10.37
N ALA A 200 -0.40 -11.00 9.68
CA ALA A 200 -1.55 -10.90 8.79
C ALA A 200 -2.81 -10.46 9.56
N GLU A 201 -3.05 -11.03 10.75
CA GLU A 201 -4.14 -10.63 11.66
C GLU A 201 -4.01 -9.16 12.10
N ILE A 202 -2.79 -8.73 12.48
CA ILE A 202 -2.50 -7.35 12.89
C ILE A 202 -2.80 -6.37 11.75
N SER A 203 -2.35 -6.67 10.52
CA SER A 203 -2.56 -5.80 9.36
C SER A 203 -4.05 -5.59 9.06
N GLU A 204 -4.87 -6.63 9.22
CA GLU A 204 -6.33 -6.54 9.03
C GLU A 204 -6.99 -5.73 10.15
N MET A 205 -6.62 -5.96 11.41
CA MET A 205 -7.18 -5.20 12.53
C MET A 205 -6.88 -3.70 12.41
N ILE A 206 -5.67 -3.33 11.99
CA ILE A 206 -5.30 -1.93 11.72
C ILE A 206 -6.18 -1.39 10.59
N TYR A 207 -6.28 -2.10 9.46
CA TYR A 207 -7.11 -1.66 8.35
C TYR A 207 -8.59 -1.49 8.74
N THR A 208 -9.17 -2.46 9.45
CA THR A 208 -10.55 -2.38 9.93
C THR A 208 -10.75 -1.20 10.88
N SER A 209 -9.78 -0.89 11.74
CA SER A 209 -9.84 0.32 12.57
C SER A 209 -9.91 1.58 11.73
N THR A 210 -9.10 1.68 10.67
CA THR A 210 -9.09 2.87 9.82
C THR A 210 -10.41 3.06 9.12
N LEU A 211 -11.06 1.99 8.65
CA LEU A 211 -12.41 2.06 8.06
C LEU A 211 -13.44 2.58 9.06
N LEU A 212 -13.42 2.08 10.30
CA LEU A 212 -14.32 2.55 11.37
C LEU A 212 -14.16 4.05 11.65
N HIS A 213 -12.94 4.56 11.61
CA HIS A 213 -12.66 5.98 11.81
C HIS A 213 -13.06 6.81 10.59
N TYR A 214 -12.79 6.34 9.37
CA TYR A 214 -13.16 7.02 8.12
C TYR A 214 -14.67 7.09 7.91
N ASP A 215 -15.42 6.04 8.26
CA ASP A 215 -16.89 6.04 8.18
C ASP A 215 -17.52 7.24 8.94
N ILE A 216 -16.86 7.72 10.00
CA ILE A 216 -17.31 8.88 10.80
C ILE A 216 -16.86 10.19 10.16
N ILE A 217 -15.62 10.24 9.69
CA ILE A 217 -14.99 11.44 9.08
C ILE A 217 -15.70 11.80 7.77
N ASP A 218 -15.97 10.81 6.92
CA ASP A 218 -16.50 11.03 5.57
C ASP A 218 -18.00 11.36 5.59
N ASN A 219 -18.78 10.74 6.49
CA ASN A 219 -20.25 10.86 6.47
C ASN A 219 -20.83 12.00 7.31
N ASN A 220 -20.04 12.69 8.15
CA ASN A 220 -20.34 13.88 8.98
C ASN A 220 -21.63 13.94 9.82
N THR A 221 -22.69 13.17 9.55
CA THR A 221 -24.00 13.25 10.19
C THR A 221 -24.67 11.89 10.42
N GLU A 222 -24.36 10.84 9.66
CA GLU A 222 -24.93 9.50 9.88
C GLU A 222 -23.90 8.40 9.59
N VAL A 223 -23.58 7.58 10.59
CA VAL A 223 -22.86 6.33 10.36
C VAL A 223 -23.78 5.49 9.47
N VAL A 224 -23.30 5.05 8.29
CA VAL A 224 -24.04 4.16 7.36
C VAL A 224 -24.54 2.89 8.05
N ASN A 225 -24.00 2.58 9.22
CA ASN A 225 -24.46 1.55 10.11
C ASN A 225 -25.44 2.12 11.18
N PRO A 226 -26.76 1.94 11.04
CA PRO A 226 -27.79 2.60 11.86
C PRO A 226 -27.82 2.17 13.34
N GLY A 227 -26.90 1.32 13.79
CA GLY A 227 -26.85 0.79 15.16
C GLY A 227 -25.85 1.47 16.11
N PHE A 228 -24.91 2.29 15.61
CA PHE A 228 -23.78 2.76 16.41
C PHE A 228 -23.53 4.26 16.21
N GLY A 229 -23.71 5.08 17.25
CA GLY A 229 -23.39 6.50 17.18
C GLY A 229 -21.87 6.76 17.10
N ASN A 230 -21.48 7.93 16.57
CA ASN A 230 -20.08 8.30 16.27
C ASN A 230 -19.08 7.95 17.38
N LYS A 231 -19.41 8.26 18.65
CA LYS A 231 -18.53 7.99 19.80
C LYS A 231 -18.16 6.50 19.93
N LEU A 232 -19.11 5.62 19.66
CA LEU A 232 -18.89 4.18 19.77
C LEU A 232 -18.04 3.65 18.61
N ALA A 233 -18.19 4.20 17.41
CA ALA A 233 -17.36 3.84 16.26
C ALA A 233 -15.89 4.30 16.47
N VAL A 234 -15.67 5.49 17.05
CA VAL A 234 -14.31 5.93 17.45
C VAL A 234 -13.69 4.95 18.44
N LEU A 235 -14.41 4.64 19.53
CA LEU A 235 -13.93 3.72 20.57
C LEU A 235 -13.69 2.30 20.04
N ALA A 236 -14.46 1.88 19.04
CA ALA A 236 -14.27 0.59 18.39
C ALA A 236 -12.97 0.52 17.60
N GLY A 237 -12.66 1.55 16.82
CA GLY A 237 -11.38 1.66 16.14
C GLY A 237 -10.22 1.70 17.15
N ASP A 238 -10.33 2.52 18.19
CA ASP A 238 -9.31 2.60 19.25
C ASP A 238 -9.07 1.24 19.92
N PHE A 239 -10.14 0.47 20.16
CA PHE A 239 -10.04 -0.88 20.68
C PHE A 239 -9.28 -1.81 19.72
N LEU A 240 -9.60 -1.79 18.42
CA LEU A 240 -8.88 -2.60 17.42
C LEU A 240 -7.39 -2.23 17.36
N LEU A 241 -7.06 -0.94 17.35
CA LEU A 241 -5.67 -0.48 17.38
C LEU A 241 -4.94 -0.92 18.66
N ALA A 242 -5.61 -0.87 19.82
CA ALA A 242 -5.03 -1.35 21.07
C ALA A 242 -4.75 -2.87 21.04
N ARG A 243 -5.67 -3.67 20.50
CA ARG A 243 -5.48 -5.13 20.33
C ARG A 243 -4.40 -5.46 19.31
N ALA A 244 -4.37 -4.73 18.19
CA ALA A 244 -3.31 -4.84 17.19
C ALA A 244 -1.93 -4.48 17.77
N SER A 245 -1.84 -3.41 18.56
CA SER A 245 -0.59 -2.98 19.22
C SER A 245 -0.09 -4.02 20.22
N LEU A 246 -0.99 -4.63 21.00
CA LEU A 246 -0.63 -5.71 21.92
C LEU A 246 -0.11 -6.95 21.16
N ALA A 247 -0.80 -7.37 20.11
CA ALA A 247 -0.39 -8.48 19.26
C ALA A 247 0.95 -8.20 18.56
N LEU A 248 1.17 -6.96 18.12
CA LEU A 248 2.42 -6.49 17.51
C LEU A 248 3.59 -6.56 18.48
N ALA A 249 3.40 -6.09 19.72
CA ALA A 249 4.42 -6.19 20.77
C ALA A 249 4.76 -7.65 21.13
N GLN A 250 3.79 -8.57 21.02
CA GLN A 250 3.97 -10.00 21.23
C GLN A 250 4.77 -10.68 20.11
N LEU A 251 4.98 -10.04 18.95
CA LEU A 251 5.89 -10.56 17.93
C LEU A 251 7.37 -10.53 18.37
N ARG A 252 7.70 -9.72 19.39
CA ARG A 252 9.06 -9.58 19.95
C ARG A 252 10.16 -9.26 18.92
N LYS A 253 9.80 -8.72 17.76
CA LYS A 253 10.74 -8.27 16.72
C LYS A 253 10.68 -6.76 16.59
N ALA A 254 11.65 -6.06 17.21
CA ALA A 254 11.69 -4.60 17.26
C ALA A 254 11.56 -3.94 15.88
N GLU A 255 12.28 -4.47 14.88
CA GLU A 255 12.19 -4.02 13.49
C GLU A 255 10.74 -4.09 12.96
N CYS A 256 10.02 -5.20 13.17
CA CYS A 256 8.63 -5.32 12.74
C CYS A 256 7.69 -4.36 13.49
N ILE A 257 7.92 -4.16 14.79
CA ILE A 257 7.14 -3.22 15.61
C ILE A 257 7.30 -1.80 15.05
N GLU A 258 8.52 -1.39 14.73
CA GLU A 258 8.83 -0.08 14.15
C GLU A 258 8.17 0.11 12.78
N LEU A 259 8.25 -0.88 11.89
CA LEU A 259 7.65 -0.79 10.55
C LEU A 259 6.13 -0.59 10.61
N ILE A 260 5.44 -1.36 11.47
CA ILE A 260 3.97 -1.26 11.58
C ILE A 260 3.54 -0.02 12.35
N ALA A 261 4.28 0.40 13.39
CA ALA A 261 4.01 1.65 14.08
C ALA A 261 4.17 2.87 13.16
N THR A 262 5.20 2.87 12.31
CA THR A 262 5.40 3.89 11.27
C THR A 262 4.21 3.94 10.32
N CYS A 263 3.71 2.78 9.89
CA CYS A 263 2.52 2.73 9.04
C CYS A 263 1.27 3.34 9.72
N ILE A 264 1.07 3.13 11.02
CA ILE A 264 -0.06 3.75 11.74
C ILE A 264 0.06 5.28 11.70
N ALA A 265 1.27 5.82 11.87
CA ALA A 265 1.52 7.25 11.74
C ALA A 265 1.28 7.75 10.29
N ASP A 266 1.81 7.03 9.30
CA ASP A 266 1.63 7.36 7.88
C ASP A 266 0.15 7.45 7.51
N ILE A 267 -0.68 6.48 7.94
CA ILE A 267 -2.11 6.47 7.64
C ILE A 267 -2.79 7.72 8.19
N VAL A 268 -2.50 8.09 9.44
CA VAL A 268 -3.09 9.26 10.10
C VAL A 268 -2.63 10.55 9.41
N GLU A 269 -1.35 10.67 9.09
CA GLU A 269 -0.81 11.83 8.37
C GLU A 269 -1.39 11.92 6.95
N GLY A 270 -1.53 10.81 6.23
CA GLY A 270 -2.19 10.74 4.93
C GLY A 270 -3.66 11.17 4.98
N GLU A 271 -4.37 10.88 6.07
CA GLU A 271 -5.73 11.39 6.28
C GLU A 271 -5.74 12.91 6.55
N PHE A 272 -4.80 13.41 7.36
CA PHE A 272 -4.63 14.85 7.52
C PHE A 272 -4.28 15.54 6.20
N MET A 273 -3.48 14.92 5.33
CA MET A 273 -3.17 15.46 4.01
C MET A 273 -4.42 15.59 3.13
N GLN A 274 -5.38 14.66 3.25
CA GLN A 274 -6.66 14.71 2.55
C GLN A 274 -7.59 15.81 3.10
N LEU A 275 -7.61 16.00 4.42
CA LEU A 275 -8.45 17.01 5.07
C LEU A 275 -7.87 18.42 4.89
N GLN A 276 -6.56 18.55 5.05
CA GLN A 276 -5.80 19.76 4.77
C GLN A 276 -5.50 19.81 3.29
N ASN A 277 -6.52 20.11 2.48
CA ASN A 277 -6.25 20.60 1.14
C ASN A 277 -5.58 21.97 1.29
N PRO A 278 -4.31 22.14 0.89
CA PRO A 278 -3.71 23.45 0.86
C PRO A 278 -4.55 24.25 -0.13
N ARG A 279 -5.35 25.20 0.38
CA ARG A 279 -5.96 26.26 -0.42
C ARG A 279 -4.87 27.25 -0.83
N GLU A 280 -3.77 26.71 -1.34
CA GLU A 280 -2.65 27.46 -1.86
C GLU A 280 -3.16 28.15 -3.12
N LYS A 281 -3.13 29.49 -3.09
CA LYS A 281 -3.56 30.28 -4.24
C LYS A 281 -2.61 29.99 -5.40
N ASN A 282 -3.17 29.63 -6.56
CA ASN A 282 -2.41 29.24 -7.75
C ASN A 282 -1.43 28.07 -7.47
N PRO A 283 -1.94 26.86 -7.16
CA PRO A 283 -1.10 25.72 -6.84
C PRO A 283 -0.24 25.31 -8.04
N ASP A 284 1.01 24.95 -7.79
CA ASP A 284 1.87 24.36 -8.81
C ASP A 284 1.39 22.94 -9.13
N LYS A 285 1.11 22.67 -10.41
CA LYS A 285 0.54 21.38 -10.87
C LYS A 285 1.40 20.19 -10.46
N LYS A 286 2.73 20.33 -10.57
CA LYS A 286 3.67 19.25 -10.25
C LYS A 286 3.68 19.00 -8.74
N LYS A 287 3.75 20.05 -7.93
CA LYS A 287 3.67 19.91 -6.46
C LYS A 287 2.35 19.29 -6.02
N ALA A 288 1.22 19.67 -6.64
CA ALA A 288 -0.08 19.09 -6.33
C ALA A 288 -0.12 17.58 -6.65
N PHE A 289 0.49 17.17 -7.77
CA PHE A 289 0.62 15.77 -8.13
C PHE A 289 1.56 15.00 -7.19
N ASP A 290 2.71 15.57 -6.85
CA ASP A 290 3.67 14.98 -5.89
C ASP A 290 3.01 14.77 -4.51
N TYR A 291 2.27 15.78 -4.03
CA TYR A 291 1.51 15.71 -2.78
C TYR A 291 0.41 14.64 -2.82
N TYR A 292 -0.29 14.50 -3.96
CA TYR A 292 -1.25 13.42 -4.16
C TYR A 292 -0.58 12.04 -4.10
N MET A 293 0.59 11.86 -4.73
CA MET A 293 1.30 10.59 -4.74
C MET A 293 1.80 10.21 -3.33
N GLU A 294 2.29 11.20 -2.57
CA GLU A 294 2.66 11.02 -1.17
C GLU A 294 1.45 10.60 -0.33
N LYS A 295 0.33 11.33 -0.44
CA LYS A 295 -0.95 10.97 0.21
C LYS A 295 -1.39 9.54 -0.15
N ALA A 296 -1.35 9.16 -1.42
CA ALA A 296 -1.75 7.84 -1.89
C ALA A 296 -0.88 6.73 -1.28
N TYR A 297 0.43 6.96 -1.17
CA TYR A 297 1.32 6.05 -0.46
C TYR A 297 0.99 6.01 1.03
N MET A 298 0.89 7.14 1.71
CA MET A 298 0.70 7.19 3.17
C MET A 298 -0.64 6.58 3.61
N LYS A 299 -1.73 6.95 2.94
CA LYS A 299 -3.09 6.50 3.28
C LYS A 299 -3.36 5.03 2.91
N SER A 300 -2.86 4.57 1.76
CA SER A 300 -3.24 3.27 1.19
C SER A 300 -2.05 2.32 1.00
N GLY A 301 -0.92 2.83 0.48
CA GLY A 301 0.24 2.02 0.14
C GLY A 301 1.11 1.55 1.31
N SER A 302 1.26 2.38 2.35
CA SER A 302 2.22 2.15 3.44
C SER A 302 1.90 0.86 4.19
N LEU A 303 0.62 0.60 4.50
CA LEU A 303 0.22 -0.62 5.19
C LEU A 303 0.55 -1.88 4.39
N ILE A 304 0.35 -1.86 3.08
CA ILE A 304 0.68 -2.99 2.21
C ILE A 304 2.20 -3.17 2.14
N ALA A 305 2.94 -2.09 1.85
CA ALA A 305 4.39 -2.10 1.73
C ALA A 305 5.08 -2.60 3.01
N GLN A 306 4.73 -2.02 4.16
CA GLN A 306 5.33 -2.36 5.44
C GLN A 306 4.91 -3.75 5.93
N SER A 307 3.69 -4.21 5.62
CA SER A 307 3.27 -5.58 5.97
C SER A 307 4.01 -6.63 5.13
N CYS A 308 4.20 -6.40 3.82
CA CYS A 308 5.02 -7.26 2.97
C CYS A 308 6.48 -7.30 3.46
N LYS A 309 7.05 -6.13 3.79
CA LYS A 309 8.40 -6.01 4.35
C LYS A 309 8.54 -6.75 5.69
N ALA A 310 7.62 -6.49 6.62
CA ALA A 310 7.64 -7.11 7.95
C ALA A 310 7.48 -8.63 7.87
N SER A 311 6.70 -9.16 6.92
CA SER A 311 6.59 -10.60 6.68
C SER A 311 7.94 -11.25 6.32
N ALA A 312 8.71 -10.60 5.43
CA ALA A 312 10.07 -11.05 5.07
C ALA A 312 11.06 -10.93 6.24
N VAL A 313 10.95 -9.86 7.05
CA VAL A 313 11.77 -9.68 8.27
C VAL A 313 11.53 -10.79 9.28
N LEU A 314 10.27 -11.14 9.55
CA LEU A 314 9.92 -12.26 10.44
C LEU A 314 10.43 -13.60 9.90
N GLY A 315 10.43 -13.76 8.57
CA GLY A 315 10.99 -14.93 7.89
C GLY A 315 12.53 -14.99 7.87
N GLY A 316 13.23 -14.03 8.50
CA GLY A 316 14.69 -14.00 8.59
C GLY A 316 15.39 -13.78 7.25
N CYS A 317 14.73 -13.16 6.27
CA CYS A 317 15.24 -13.02 4.91
C CYS A 317 16.41 -12.04 4.81
N SER A 318 17.24 -12.19 3.76
CA SER A 318 18.32 -11.26 3.45
C SER A 318 17.79 -9.84 3.17
N ARG A 319 18.66 -8.83 3.29
CA ARG A 319 18.29 -7.42 3.08
C ARG A 319 17.68 -7.18 1.70
N ASP A 320 18.20 -7.86 0.69
CA ASP A 320 17.72 -7.72 -0.69
C ASP A 320 16.31 -8.28 -0.84
N VAL A 321 16.04 -9.47 -0.29
CA VAL A 321 14.68 -10.04 -0.25
C VAL A 321 13.71 -9.12 0.49
N ILE A 322 14.11 -8.56 1.62
CA ILE A 322 13.30 -7.59 2.38
C ILE A 322 12.99 -6.34 1.53
N GLN A 323 13.95 -5.84 0.75
CA GLN A 323 13.73 -4.69 -0.11
C GLN A 323 12.80 -5.03 -1.28
N PHE A 324 12.95 -6.21 -1.89
CA PHE A 324 12.09 -6.65 -2.99
C PHE A 324 10.62 -6.77 -2.57
N THR A 325 10.35 -7.29 -1.37
CA THR A 325 8.98 -7.39 -0.86
C THR A 325 8.39 -6.03 -0.48
N TYR A 326 9.21 -5.10 0.01
CA TYR A 326 8.81 -3.71 0.24
C TYR A 326 8.41 -3.00 -1.06
N GLU A 327 9.28 -3.02 -2.09
CA GLU A 327 8.98 -2.36 -3.37
C GLU A 327 7.77 -2.98 -4.06
N TYR A 328 7.62 -4.30 -4.00
CA TYR A 328 6.39 -4.98 -4.46
C TYR A 328 5.15 -4.41 -3.77
N GLY A 329 5.12 -4.38 -2.43
CA GLY A 329 3.95 -3.90 -1.70
C GLY A 329 3.67 -2.40 -1.90
N LYS A 330 4.73 -1.58 -2.00
CA LYS A 330 4.63 -0.14 -2.27
C LYS A 330 3.98 0.13 -3.63
N HIS A 331 4.52 -0.47 -4.68
CA HIS A 331 4.00 -0.25 -6.03
C HIS A 331 2.60 -0.84 -6.21
N LEU A 332 2.35 -2.03 -5.63
CA LEU A 332 1.02 -2.63 -5.62
C LEU A 332 -0.02 -1.73 -4.92
N GLY A 333 0.34 -1.15 -3.77
CA GLY A 333 -0.55 -0.27 -3.01
C GLY A 333 -0.86 1.05 -3.72
N ILE A 334 0.13 1.63 -4.41
CA ILE A 334 -0.08 2.83 -5.24
C ILE A 334 -0.96 2.49 -6.45
N ALA A 335 -0.67 1.39 -7.15
CA ALA A 335 -1.51 0.93 -8.26
C ALA A 335 -2.96 0.71 -7.82
N PHE A 336 -3.16 0.12 -6.63
CA PHE A 336 -4.48 -0.08 -6.05
C PHE A 336 -5.27 1.24 -5.95
N GLN A 337 -4.65 2.27 -5.38
CA GLN A 337 -5.28 3.59 -5.25
C GLN A 337 -5.57 4.24 -6.62
N LEU A 338 -4.66 4.14 -7.58
CA LEU A 338 -4.86 4.71 -8.92
C LEU A 338 -6.02 4.04 -9.66
N PHE A 339 -6.18 2.71 -9.53
CA PHE A 339 -7.33 2.01 -10.09
C PHE A 339 -8.64 2.39 -9.39
N ASP A 340 -8.63 2.57 -8.07
CA ASP A 340 -9.80 3.06 -7.32
C ASP A 340 -10.22 4.46 -7.76
N ASP A 341 -9.24 5.34 -8.02
CA ASP A 341 -9.50 6.68 -8.55
C ASP A 341 -10.12 6.64 -9.94
N ILE A 342 -9.69 5.72 -10.82
CA ILE A 342 -10.31 5.49 -12.13
C ILE A 342 -11.76 4.99 -11.96
N ARG A 343 -11.98 3.98 -11.10
CA ARG A 343 -13.33 3.43 -10.85
C ARG A 343 -14.29 4.46 -10.29
N ALA A 344 -13.80 5.44 -9.53
CA ALA A 344 -14.62 6.53 -9.01
C ALA A 344 -15.33 7.33 -10.12
N PHE A 345 -14.78 7.40 -11.34
CA PHE A 345 -15.44 8.05 -12.48
C PHE A 345 -16.50 7.17 -13.14
N SER A 346 -16.47 5.85 -12.95
CA SER A 346 -17.53 4.94 -13.45
C SER A 346 -18.74 4.87 -12.52
N ALA A 347 -18.68 5.50 -11.33
CA ALA A 347 -19.72 5.45 -10.32
C ALA A 347 -20.98 6.24 -10.70
N SER A 348 -22.13 5.78 -10.20
CA SER A 348 -23.44 6.39 -10.41
C SER A 348 -23.54 7.78 -9.74
N ALA A 349 -24.48 8.62 -10.17
CA ALA A 349 -24.69 9.94 -9.57
C ALA A 349 -24.98 9.91 -8.06
N ALA A 350 -25.62 8.83 -7.57
CA ALA A 350 -25.92 8.67 -6.14
C ALA A 350 -24.66 8.36 -5.30
N ASP A 351 -23.66 7.71 -5.90
CA ASP A 351 -22.41 7.36 -5.22
C ASP A 351 -21.42 8.52 -5.17
N ILE A 352 -21.50 9.45 -6.13
CA ILE A 352 -20.74 10.71 -6.14
C ILE A 352 -21.05 11.54 -4.90
N ASN A 353 -22.34 11.73 -4.62
CA ASN A 353 -22.82 12.67 -3.59
C ASN A 353 -22.55 12.19 -2.16
N LYS A 354 -22.13 10.93 -1.98
CA LYS A 354 -21.69 10.40 -0.68
C LYS A 354 -20.24 10.71 -0.36
N LYS A 355 -19.41 11.04 -1.36
CA LYS A 355 -17.98 11.30 -1.16
C LYS A 355 -17.74 12.75 -0.78
N THR A 356 -16.85 12.96 0.20
CA THR A 356 -16.40 14.31 0.57
C THR A 356 -15.70 15.00 -0.60
N ALA A 357 -15.95 16.30 -0.79
CA ALA A 357 -15.41 17.09 -1.91
C ALA A 357 -13.87 16.99 -2.06
N SER A 358 -13.14 16.89 -0.95
CA SER A 358 -11.68 16.76 -0.95
C SER A 358 -11.16 15.49 -1.63
N THR A 359 -11.97 14.42 -1.69
CA THR A 359 -11.62 13.15 -2.36
C THR A 359 -11.53 13.26 -3.88
N TRP A 360 -12.08 14.34 -4.47
CA TRP A 360 -12.05 14.61 -5.90
C TRP A 360 -10.70 15.17 -6.39
N ILE A 361 -9.81 15.56 -5.48
CA ILE A 361 -8.40 15.85 -5.82
C ILE A 361 -7.65 14.51 -5.93
N ASN A 362 -7.73 13.93 -7.13
CA ASN A 362 -7.20 12.61 -7.47
C ASN A 362 -6.41 12.62 -8.78
N ALA A 363 -5.73 11.51 -9.10
CA ALA A 363 -4.85 11.43 -10.27
C ALA A 363 -5.53 11.80 -11.60
N PRO A 364 -6.75 11.29 -11.93
CA PRO A 364 -7.42 11.66 -13.18
C PRO A 364 -7.64 13.17 -13.33
N VAL A 365 -8.04 13.86 -12.26
CA VAL A 365 -8.22 15.31 -12.26
C VAL A 365 -6.91 16.05 -12.41
N LEU A 366 -5.90 15.68 -11.61
CA LEU A 366 -4.61 16.37 -11.60
C LEU A 366 -3.87 16.22 -12.94
N LEU A 367 -3.98 15.06 -13.59
CA LEU A 367 -3.42 14.81 -14.92
C LEU A 367 -4.24 15.48 -16.04
N ALA A 368 -5.57 15.56 -15.90
CA ALA A 368 -6.41 16.32 -16.82
C ALA A 368 -6.13 17.84 -16.75
N TRP A 369 -5.70 18.34 -15.59
CA TRP A 369 -5.39 19.76 -15.40
C TRP A 369 -4.21 20.24 -16.26
N GLU A 370 -3.35 19.35 -16.73
CA GLU A 370 -2.32 19.68 -17.72
C GLU A 370 -2.92 20.19 -19.03
N GLU A 371 -4.03 19.59 -19.46
CA GLU A 371 -4.73 19.89 -20.73
C GLU A 371 -5.84 20.93 -20.54
N PHE A 372 -6.49 20.94 -19.38
CA PHE A 372 -7.61 21.84 -19.06
C PHE A 372 -7.27 22.71 -17.84
N PRO A 373 -6.63 23.88 -18.03
CA PRO A 373 -6.30 24.81 -16.93
C PRO A 373 -7.49 25.24 -16.07
N GLU A 374 -8.71 25.18 -16.60
CA GLU A 374 -9.96 25.45 -15.88
C GLU A 374 -10.18 24.56 -14.65
N LEU A 375 -9.52 23.40 -14.56
CA LEU A 375 -9.55 22.55 -13.37
C LEU A 375 -8.82 23.18 -12.18
N GLY A 376 -7.85 24.07 -12.41
CA GLY A 376 -7.04 24.68 -11.35
C GLY A 376 -7.85 25.42 -10.30
N PRO A 377 -8.74 26.36 -10.70
CA PRO A 377 -9.64 27.03 -9.76
C PRO A 377 -10.59 26.08 -9.01
N LEU A 378 -10.94 24.91 -9.58
CA LEU A 378 -11.77 23.90 -8.89
C LEU A 378 -10.96 23.18 -7.81
N VAL A 379 -9.72 22.81 -8.14
CA VAL A 379 -8.77 22.17 -7.22
C VAL A 379 -8.39 23.13 -6.09
N GLU A 380 -8.12 24.40 -6.38
CA GLU A 380 -7.75 25.42 -5.40
C GLU A 380 -8.82 25.60 -4.31
N ARG A 381 -10.10 25.60 -4.69
CA ARG A 381 -11.22 25.66 -3.73
C ARG A 381 -11.65 24.30 -3.19
N GLY A 382 -11.00 23.22 -3.61
CA GLY A 382 -11.27 21.85 -3.16
C GLY A 382 -12.67 21.36 -3.51
N PHE A 383 -13.20 21.73 -4.67
CA PHE A 383 -14.54 21.34 -5.14
C PHE A 383 -15.69 21.75 -4.19
N ALA A 384 -15.55 22.90 -3.52
CA ALA A 384 -16.49 23.34 -2.50
C ALA A 384 -17.80 23.95 -3.05
N GLU A 385 -17.87 24.28 -4.35
CA GLU A 385 -19.06 24.88 -4.97
C GLU A 385 -19.94 23.83 -5.66
N GLU A 386 -21.25 24.07 -5.70
CA GLU A 386 -22.20 23.22 -6.40
C GLU A 386 -21.89 23.18 -7.90
N GLY A 387 -21.85 21.98 -8.49
CA GLY A 387 -21.51 21.78 -9.91
C GLY A 387 -20.02 21.62 -10.20
N ASP A 388 -19.12 21.83 -9.22
CA ASP A 388 -17.67 21.70 -9.41
C ASP A 388 -17.28 20.27 -9.84
N ILE A 389 -17.87 19.27 -9.19
CA ILE A 389 -17.60 17.85 -9.44
C ILE A 389 -18.09 17.46 -10.84
N GLU A 390 -19.29 17.88 -11.23
CA GLU A 390 -19.88 17.62 -12.54
C GLU A 390 -19.02 18.26 -13.64
N LYS A 391 -18.61 19.51 -13.44
CA LYS A 391 -17.71 20.21 -14.37
C LYS A 391 -16.38 19.46 -14.50
N ALA A 392 -15.79 19.05 -13.39
CA ALA A 392 -14.54 18.31 -13.38
C ALA A 392 -14.65 16.97 -14.11
N ARG A 393 -15.72 16.20 -13.88
CA ARG A 393 -15.99 14.95 -14.60
C ARG A 393 -16.03 15.17 -16.11
N VAL A 394 -16.76 16.19 -16.58
CA VAL A 394 -16.86 16.51 -18.01
C VAL A 394 -15.48 16.83 -18.59
N LEU A 395 -14.67 17.64 -17.89
CA LEU A 395 -13.33 17.98 -18.33
C LEU A 395 -12.40 16.77 -18.35
N VAL A 396 -12.46 15.91 -17.32
CA VAL A 396 -11.67 14.67 -17.24
C VAL A 396 -12.02 13.73 -18.40
N TYR A 397 -13.30 13.53 -18.74
CA TYR A 397 -13.70 12.69 -19.88
C TYR A 397 -13.29 13.25 -21.24
N LYS A 398 -13.17 14.58 -21.36
CA LYS A 398 -12.67 15.25 -22.58
C LYS A 398 -11.14 15.25 -22.68
N SER A 399 -10.45 14.91 -21.60
CA SER A 399 -8.99 14.89 -21.49
C SER A 399 -8.40 13.50 -21.61
N SER A 400 -7.06 13.44 -21.65
CA SER A 400 -6.33 12.18 -21.48
C SER A 400 -6.09 11.77 -20.02
N GLY A 401 -6.64 12.49 -19.02
CA GLY A 401 -6.38 12.26 -17.60
C GLY A 401 -6.68 10.84 -17.11
N LEU A 402 -7.80 10.23 -17.53
CA LEU A 402 -8.11 8.83 -17.22
C LEU A 402 -7.09 7.87 -17.84
N LYS A 403 -6.72 8.10 -19.10
CA LYS A 403 -5.73 7.27 -19.80
C LYS A 403 -4.36 7.37 -19.14
N LYS A 404 -3.88 8.59 -18.85
CA LYS A 404 -2.61 8.81 -18.15
C LYS A 404 -2.59 8.15 -16.76
N THR A 405 -3.72 8.20 -16.04
CA THR A 405 -3.84 7.52 -14.74
C THR A 405 -3.75 6.00 -14.91
N LEU A 406 -4.40 5.44 -15.93
CA LEU A 406 -4.34 4.01 -16.24
C LEU A 406 -2.92 3.57 -16.62
N ASP A 407 -2.25 4.35 -17.48
CA ASP A 407 -0.87 4.08 -17.88
C ASP A 407 0.07 4.11 -16.66
N LEU A 408 -0.09 5.08 -15.76
CA LEU A 408 0.67 5.17 -14.51
C LEU A 408 0.39 4.00 -13.56
N ALA A 409 -0.88 3.58 -13.43
CA ALA A 409 -1.26 2.43 -12.62
C ALA A 409 -0.60 1.15 -13.15
N ASN A 410 -0.61 0.95 -14.47
CA ASN A 410 0.05 -0.19 -15.11
C ASN A 410 1.57 -0.17 -14.93
N GLN A 411 2.22 1.01 -15.02
CA GLN A 411 3.65 1.14 -14.71
C GLN A 411 3.96 0.69 -13.27
N HIS A 412 3.12 1.05 -12.30
CA HIS A 412 3.29 0.55 -10.93
C HIS A 412 3.07 -0.96 -10.82
N VAL A 413 2.11 -1.55 -11.56
CA VAL A 413 1.96 -3.01 -11.63
C VAL A 413 3.22 -3.68 -12.17
N GLU A 414 3.80 -3.15 -13.26
CA GLU A 414 5.04 -3.66 -13.85
C GLU A 414 6.20 -3.60 -12.84
N LEU A 415 6.39 -2.45 -12.18
CA LEU A 415 7.43 -2.30 -11.15
C LEU A 415 7.24 -3.24 -9.95
N ALA A 416 5.99 -3.53 -9.57
CA ALA A 416 5.70 -4.53 -8.55
C ALA A 416 6.13 -5.92 -9.02
N VAL A 417 5.75 -6.33 -10.23
CA VAL A 417 6.12 -7.61 -10.83
C VAL A 417 7.64 -7.76 -10.95
N GLU A 418 8.34 -6.74 -11.46
CA GLU A 418 9.81 -6.72 -11.56
C GLU A 418 10.49 -6.87 -10.19
N SER A 419 9.89 -6.32 -9.14
CA SER A 419 10.42 -6.43 -7.78
C SER A 419 10.30 -7.86 -7.25
N ILE A 420 9.14 -8.49 -7.41
CA ILE A 420 8.90 -9.83 -6.87
C ILE A 420 9.51 -10.95 -7.72
N ASP A 421 9.76 -10.71 -9.02
CA ASP A 421 10.33 -11.71 -9.91
C ASP A 421 11.76 -12.13 -9.50
N LYS A 422 12.45 -11.26 -8.75
CA LYS A 422 13.77 -11.52 -8.13
C LYS A 422 13.74 -12.59 -7.05
N LEU A 423 12.56 -12.98 -6.54
CA LEU A 423 12.44 -14.11 -5.62
C LEU A 423 12.58 -15.46 -6.34
N PRO A 424 13.00 -16.52 -5.63
CA PRO A 424 13.02 -17.86 -6.19
C PRO A 424 11.65 -18.29 -6.73
N SER A 425 11.66 -19.04 -7.84
CA SER A 425 10.44 -19.55 -8.46
C SER A 425 9.65 -20.42 -7.49
N SER A 426 8.38 -20.06 -7.29
CA SER A 426 7.44 -20.77 -6.42
C SER A 426 6.00 -20.47 -6.87
N GLU A 427 5.05 -21.33 -6.51
CA GLU A 427 3.62 -21.09 -6.76
C GLU A 427 3.15 -19.79 -6.12
N ALA A 428 3.68 -19.45 -4.94
CA ALA A 428 3.35 -18.21 -4.24
C ALA A 428 3.89 -16.97 -4.97
N LYS A 429 5.10 -17.03 -5.56
CA LYS A 429 5.62 -15.97 -6.44
C LYS A 429 4.69 -15.76 -7.63
N SER A 430 4.31 -16.83 -8.33
CA SER A 430 3.40 -16.75 -9.46
C SER A 430 2.02 -16.20 -9.08
N ALA A 431 1.49 -16.57 -7.91
CA ALA A 431 0.24 -16.03 -7.38
C ALA A 431 0.33 -14.52 -7.07
N LEU A 432 1.46 -14.03 -6.53
CA LEU A 432 1.71 -12.60 -6.31
C LEU A 432 1.73 -11.81 -7.64
N ILE A 433 2.42 -12.34 -8.65
CA ILE A 433 2.46 -11.74 -10.00
C ILE A 433 1.04 -11.67 -10.59
N GLN A 434 0.27 -12.76 -10.49
CA GLN A 434 -1.11 -12.79 -10.99
C GLN A 434 -2.01 -11.82 -10.24
N LEU A 435 -1.86 -11.70 -8.92
CA LEU A 435 -2.60 -10.72 -8.12
C LEU A 435 -2.33 -9.29 -8.60
N ALA A 436 -1.06 -8.96 -8.86
CA ALA A 436 -0.68 -7.65 -9.40
C ALA A 436 -1.28 -7.41 -10.80
N LYS A 437 -1.15 -8.38 -11.71
CA LYS A 437 -1.71 -8.29 -13.08
C LYS A 437 -3.25 -8.21 -13.10
N ASN A 438 -3.93 -8.80 -12.11
CA ASN A 438 -5.39 -8.83 -12.02
C ASN A 438 -6.00 -7.63 -11.28
N LEU A 439 -5.17 -6.72 -10.74
CA LEU A 439 -5.64 -5.46 -10.13
C LEU A 439 -6.63 -4.66 -11.00
N PRO A 440 -6.44 -4.50 -12.32
CA PRO A 440 -7.36 -3.73 -13.17
C PRO A 440 -8.76 -4.36 -13.24
N THR A 441 -8.84 -5.70 -13.25
CA THR A 441 -10.08 -6.46 -13.45
C THR A 441 -10.78 -6.86 -12.15
N ARG A 442 -10.20 -6.51 -11.00
CA ARG A 442 -10.80 -6.76 -9.69
C ARG A 442 -12.19 -6.11 -9.60
N LYS A 443 -13.18 -6.92 -9.22
CA LYS A 443 -14.49 -6.47 -8.71
C LYS A 443 -14.41 -6.35 -7.19
N ASP A 444 -15.06 -5.34 -6.63
CA ASP A 444 -14.95 -4.94 -5.21
C ASP A 444 -15.14 -6.10 -4.23
#